data_AF-A0A354UAZ7-F1
#
_entry.id   AF-A0A354UAZ7-F1
#
_cell.length_a   1.000
_cell.length_b   1.000
_cell.length_c   1.000
_cell.angle_alpha   90.00
_cell.angle_beta   90.00
_cell.angle_gamma   90.00
#
_symmetry.space_group_name_H-M   'P 1'
#
loop_
_entity.id
_entity.type
_entity.pdbx_description
1 polymer ?
#
loop_
_entity_poly.entity_id
_entity_poly.type
_entity_poly.pdbx_seq_one_letter_code
_entity_poly.pdbx_strand_id
1 'polypeptide(L)'
;VSEWDYTNPNPYVVEGAFETGAYAAAQDWSMLARFCYGWSPHQYKLPQPIHTFTVVSDPLRLLSERAGALFFLRGDVRKSERCYPLILPRDYFKRNSQEPGPILNRLALLGKTGLILCDSVQSARLPQNTVQAFSLDESALPMSRIARASQALGKLNLGASLFRNDTGELELNAEQGTFLVRTPRSEAFVLKEGAGLSGTFAKVRADKSFCSVLCSAMDSRPLTESNRYLLLHLTQTTNAGMEFRSQDATVLDKWRTGNAQLLIRRGEATITLNRDLSGFRLYALNLAGKRIGELPFKTANGKTEIRMKTDFNGKVVAAYELIRK
;
A
#
# COMPACT_ATOMS: atom_id res chain seq x y z
N VAL A 1 -0.19 2.50 15.44
CA VAL A 1 -1.58 2.73 14.96
C VAL A 1 -2.49 1.68 15.58
N SER A 2 -3.48 2.12 16.36
CA SER A 2 -4.43 1.23 17.05
C SER A 2 -5.49 0.65 16.11
N GLU A 3 -5.89 1.37 15.07
CA GLU A 3 -6.86 0.93 14.07
C GLU A 3 -6.59 1.60 12.71
N TRP A 4 -6.73 0.86 11.61
CA TRP A 4 -6.73 1.40 10.25
C TRP A 4 -7.55 0.52 9.31
N ASP A 5 -8.20 1.13 8.31
CA ASP A 5 -8.91 0.39 7.27
C ASP A 5 -9.04 1.13 5.93
N TYR A 6 -9.09 0.35 4.84
CA TYR A 6 -9.71 0.75 3.57
C TYR A 6 -11.05 0.04 3.50
N THR A 7 -12.14 0.81 3.51
CA THR A 7 -13.48 0.26 3.66
C THR A 7 -14.09 -0.16 2.33
N ASN A 8 -14.90 -1.21 2.33
CA ASN A 8 -15.76 -1.55 1.22
C ASN A 8 -17.07 -0.71 1.23
N PRO A 9 -17.75 -0.52 0.08
CA PRO A 9 -17.24 -0.76 -1.26
C PRO A 9 -16.19 0.30 -1.65
N ASN A 10 -15.01 -0.14 -2.06
CA ASN A 10 -13.99 0.72 -2.63
C ASN A 10 -13.32 -0.03 -3.80
N PRO A 11 -13.32 0.52 -5.03
CA PRO A 11 -12.69 -0.12 -6.17
C PRO A 11 -11.16 -0.25 -6.06
N TYR A 12 -10.55 0.48 -5.13
CA TYR A 12 -9.11 0.53 -4.90
C TYR A 12 -8.68 -0.15 -3.59
N VAL A 13 -9.60 -0.85 -2.91
CA VAL A 13 -9.43 -1.34 -1.53
C VAL A 13 -8.16 -2.18 -1.27
N VAL A 14 -7.63 -2.85 -2.31
CA VAL A 14 -6.42 -3.68 -2.19
C VAL A 14 -5.14 -2.88 -2.00
N GLU A 15 -5.10 -1.60 -2.39
CA GLU A 15 -3.91 -0.75 -2.23
C GLU A 15 -3.61 -0.40 -0.78
N GLY A 16 -4.65 -0.42 0.07
CA GLY A 16 -4.54 0.07 1.44
C GLY A 16 -3.43 -0.63 2.24
N ALA A 17 -3.29 -1.94 2.10
CA ALA A 17 -2.23 -2.69 2.77
C ALA A 17 -0.84 -2.46 2.17
N PHE A 18 -0.77 -2.10 0.88
CA PHE A 18 0.49 -1.76 0.23
C PHE A 18 1.02 -0.44 0.79
N GLU A 19 0.19 0.60 0.75
CA GLU A 19 0.56 1.93 1.23
C GLU A 19 0.78 1.93 2.75
N THR A 20 -0.19 1.41 3.51
CA THR A 20 -0.11 1.49 4.97
C THR A 20 1.01 0.62 5.53
N GLY A 21 1.22 -0.59 5.00
CA GLY A 21 2.33 -1.44 5.44
C GLY A 21 3.69 -0.83 5.14
N ALA A 22 3.85 -0.25 3.94
CA ALA A 22 5.09 0.41 3.53
C ALA A 22 5.39 1.67 4.35
N TYR A 23 4.40 2.56 4.51
CA TYR A 23 4.59 3.76 5.32
C TYR A 23 4.71 3.44 6.81
N ALA A 24 4.03 2.41 7.34
CA ALA A 24 4.23 1.99 8.73
C ALA A 24 5.69 1.58 8.99
N ALA A 25 6.33 0.87 8.06
CA ALA A 25 7.74 0.52 8.13
C ALA A 25 8.64 1.77 8.07
N ALA A 26 8.43 2.64 7.08
CA ALA A 26 9.20 3.87 6.94
C ALA A 26 9.07 4.78 8.18
N GLN A 27 7.86 4.88 8.73
CA GLN A 27 7.59 5.67 9.93
C GLN A 27 8.10 5.00 11.22
N ASP A 28 8.57 3.75 11.16
CA ASP A 28 9.03 2.97 12.31
C ASP A 28 7.96 2.82 13.39
N TRP A 29 6.73 2.52 12.95
CA TRP A 29 5.63 2.27 13.87
C TRP A 29 5.85 0.98 14.66
N SER A 30 5.49 1.00 15.94
CA SER A 30 5.61 -0.19 16.79
C SER A 30 4.50 -1.22 16.54
N MET A 31 3.35 -0.79 15.99
CA MET A 31 2.21 -1.65 15.74
C MET A 31 1.32 -1.09 14.64
N LEU A 32 0.75 -2.00 13.85
CA LEU A 32 -0.26 -1.73 12.84
C LEU A 32 -1.44 -2.71 13.02
N ALA A 33 -2.54 -2.24 13.61
CA ALA A 33 -3.69 -3.09 13.93
C ALA A 33 -4.85 -2.88 12.94
N ARG A 34 -5.11 -3.92 12.13
CA ARG A 34 -6.18 -3.98 11.12
C ARG A 34 -7.56 -3.92 11.77
N PHE A 35 -8.34 -2.87 11.47
CA PHE A 35 -9.77 -2.86 11.75
C PHE A 35 -10.53 -3.24 10.47
N CYS A 36 -11.38 -4.25 10.44
CA CYS A 36 -11.41 -5.38 11.37
C CYS A 36 -11.23 -6.70 10.63
N TYR A 37 -10.59 -7.67 11.28
CA TYR A 37 -10.49 -9.01 10.71
C TYR A 37 -11.89 -9.63 10.52
N GLY A 38 -12.71 -9.56 11.58
CA GLY A 38 -14.11 -9.92 11.60
C GLY A 38 -14.75 -9.47 12.93
N TRP A 39 -16.07 -9.48 12.97
CA TRP A 39 -16.90 -9.03 14.10
C TRP A 39 -17.32 -10.17 15.03
N SER A 40 -17.37 -11.41 14.56
CA SER A 40 -17.76 -12.54 15.40
C SER A 40 -17.21 -13.88 14.89
N PRO A 41 -17.12 -14.90 15.77
CA PRO A 41 -16.73 -16.24 15.38
C PRO A 41 -17.57 -16.88 14.26
N HIS A 42 -18.82 -16.44 14.08
CA HIS A 42 -19.70 -16.96 13.03
C HIS A 42 -19.18 -16.65 11.62
N GLN A 43 -18.48 -15.52 11.45
CA GLN A 43 -17.93 -15.13 10.14
C GLN A 43 -16.77 -16.02 9.69
N TYR A 44 -16.23 -16.86 10.57
CA TYR A 44 -15.16 -17.82 10.25
C TYR A 44 -15.69 -19.19 9.84
N LYS A 45 -16.95 -19.50 10.13
CA LYS A 45 -17.51 -20.86 9.99
C LYS A 45 -18.27 -21.07 8.68
N LEU A 46 -18.81 -20.01 8.10
CA LEU A 46 -19.65 -20.07 6.90
C LEU A 46 -19.21 -18.99 5.90
N PRO A 47 -19.34 -19.23 4.59
CA PRO A 47 -19.18 -18.17 3.59
C PRO A 47 -20.08 -16.99 3.93
N GLN A 48 -19.50 -15.79 4.00
CA GLN A 48 -20.22 -14.54 4.26
C GLN A 48 -19.94 -13.56 3.13
N PRO A 49 -20.90 -12.68 2.80
CA PRO A 49 -20.61 -11.53 1.94
C PRO A 49 -19.53 -10.64 2.58
N ILE A 50 -18.87 -9.86 1.74
CA ILE A 50 -18.01 -8.76 2.16
C ILE A 50 -18.87 -7.67 2.81
N HIS A 51 -18.40 -7.13 3.93
CA HIS A 51 -19.00 -6.00 4.63
C HIS A 51 -18.01 -4.82 4.69
N THR A 52 -18.45 -3.67 5.18
CA THR A 52 -17.70 -2.40 5.16
C THR A 52 -16.27 -2.53 5.68
N PHE A 53 -16.09 -3.13 6.86
CA PHE A 53 -14.78 -3.19 7.54
C PHE A 53 -14.14 -4.59 7.58
N THR A 54 -14.93 -5.63 7.30
CA THR A 54 -14.53 -7.02 7.52
C THR A 54 -13.62 -7.52 6.40
N VAL A 55 -12.40 -7.97 6.73
CA VAL A 55 -11.50 -8.56 5.73
C VAL A 55 -11.58 -10.07 5.59
N VAL A 56 -12.12 -10.81 6.56
CA VAL A 56 -12.07 -12.28 6.53
C VAL A 56 -12.80 -12.90 5.32
N SER A 57 -13.80 -12.21 4.78
CA SER A 57 -14.52 -12.62 3.57
C SER A 57 -13.97 -12.01 2.27
N ASP A 58 -12.93 -11.17 2.33
CA ASP A 58 -12.32 -10.55 1.15
C ASP A 58 -10.95 -11.17 0.82
N PRO A 59 -10.89 -12.14 -0.11
CA PRO A 59 -9.66 -12.87 -0.38
C PRO A 59 -8.54 -11.99 -0.95
N LEU A 60 -8.87 -10.95 -1.73
CA LEU A 60 -7.84 -10.09 -2.31
C LEU A 60 -7.26 -9.13 -1.26
N ARG A 61 -8.08 -8.64 -0.33
CA ARG A 61 -7.58 -7.87 0.82
C ARG A 61 -6.77 -8.74 1.77
N LEU A 62 -7.16 -9.99 1.98
CA LEU A 62 -6.30 -10.93 2.69
C LEU A 62 -4.95 -11.08 1.97
N LEU A 63 -4.93 -11.27 0.65
CA LEU A 63 -3.66 -11.32 -0.09
C LEU A 63 -2.86 -10.01 0.00
N SER A 64 -3.50 -8.84 -0.02
CA SER A 64 -2.78 -7.57 0.11
C SER A 64 -2.11 -7.39 1.48
N GLU A 65 -2.69 -7.95 2.56
CA GLU A 65 -2.05 -7.99 3.89
C GLU A 65 -0.70 -8.73 3.86
N ARG A 66 -0.49 -9.66 2.91
CA ARG A 66 0.81 -10.34 2.78
C ARG A 66 1.85 -9.35 2.25
N ALA A 67 1.49 -8.44 1.34
CA ALA A 67 2.38 -7.37 0.91
C ALA A 67 2.74 -6.46 2.09
N GLY A 68 1.73 -6.00 2.84
CA GLY A 68 1.93 -5.18 4.04
C GLY A 68 2.82 -5.86 5.10
N ALA A 69 2.63 -7.16 5.34
CA ALA A 69 3.46 -7.93 6.27
C ALA A 69 4.91 -8.07 5.79
N LEU A 70 5.16 -8.21 4.49
CA LEU A 70 6.51 -8.25 3.94
C LEU A 70 7.20 -6.88 4.08
N PHE A 71 6.47 -5.79 3.86
CA PHE A 71 7.01 -4.44 4.06
C PHE A 71 7.32 -4.15 5.53
N PHE A 72 6.33 -4.41 6.41
CA PHE A 72 6.36 -4.00 7.82
C PHE A 72 7.05 -5.02 8.73
N LEU A 73 6.57 -6.26 8.76
CA LEU A 73 7.03 -7.27 9.73
C LEU A 73 8.33 -7.93 9.31
N ARG A 74 8.49 -8.22 8.01
CA ARG A 74 9.77 -8.73 7.48
C ARG A 74 10.84 -7.63 7.37
N GLY A 75 10.41 -6.37 7.37
CA GLY A 75 11.29 -5.20 7.33
C GLY A 75 11.91 -4.97 5.97
N ASP A 76 11.18 -5.26 4.87
CA ASP A 76 11.70 -5.00 3.53
C ASP A 76 11.87 -3.50 3.27
N VAL A 77 10.95 -2.68 3.78
CA VAL A 77 11.03 -1.22 3.69
C VAL A 77 11.85 -0.69 4.87
N ARG A 78 12.88 0.10 4.58
CA ARG A 78 13.73 0.73 5.58
C ARG A 78 13.00 1.86 6.29
N LYS A 79 13.36 2.01 7.56
CA LYS A 79 12.94 3.15 8.39
C LYS A 79 13.51 4.44 7.80
N SER A 80 12.69 5.48 7.76
CA SER A 80 13.11 6.84 7.47
C SER A 80 14.03 7.37 8.57
N GLU A 81 15.02 8.15 8.18
CA GLU A 81 16.01 8.76 9.07
C GLU A 81 15.65 10.20 9.42
N ARG A 82 15.08 10.93 8.45
CA ARG A 82 14.68 12.34 8.57
C ARG A 82 13.36 12.46 9.30
N CYS A 83 13.29 13.41 10.23
CA CYS A 83 12.09 13.70 11.01
C CYS A 83 11.49 15.07 10.65
N TYR A 84 10.17 15.10 10.55
CA TYR A 84 9.34 16.28 10.29
C TYR A 84 8.21 16.38 11.32
N PRO A 85 8.50 16.71 12.59
CA PRO A 85 7.50 16.72 13.64
C PRO A 85 6.59 17.96 13.54
N LEU A 86 5.36 17.79 13.99
CA LEU A 86 4.41 18.88 14.20
C LEU A 86 4.29 19.16 15.70
N ILE A 87 4.63 20.38 16.11
CA ILE A 87 4.58 20.83 17.49
C ILE A 87 3.15 21.27 17.80
N LEU A 88 2.58 20.67 18.84
CA LEU A 88 1.21 20.85 19.27
C LEU A 88 1.20 21.35 20.73
N PRO A 89 0.92 22.65 20.96
CA PRO A 89 0.72 23.16 22.30
C PRO A 89 -0.40 22.42 23.03
N ARG A 90 -0.25 22.13 24.33
CA ARG A 90 -1.27 21.41 25.11
C ARG A 90 -2.64 22.08 25.15
N ASP A 91 -2.67 23.40 25.03
CA ASP A 91 -3.89 24.19 25.02
C ASP A 91 -4.47 24.41 23.61
N TYR A 92 -3.88 23.80 22.56
CA TYR A 92 -4.30 24.00 21.18
C TYR A 92 -5.80 23.76 20.98
N PHE A 93 -6.34 22.64 21.48
CA PHE A 93 -7.77 22.32 21.34
C PHE A 93 -8.70 23.13 22.25
N LYS A 94 -8.16 23.94 23.17
CA LYS A 94 -8.96 24.95 23.88
C LYS A 94 -9.18 26.19 23.02
N ARG A 95 -8.29 26.45 22.06
CA ARG A 95 -8.28 27.63 21.20
C ARG A 95 -8.70 27.34 19.75
N ASN A 96 -8.64 26.07 19.33
CA ASN A 96 -8.85 25.64 17.96
C ASN A 96 -9.72 24.38 17.91
N SER A 97 -10.55 24.26 16.88
CA SER A 97 -11.38 23.07 16.61
C SER A 97 -10.85 22.17 15.49
N GLN A 98 -9.82 22.63 14.76
CA GLN A 98 -9.31 21.94 13.58
C GLN A 98 -8.25 20.90 13.93
N GLU A 99 -8.38 19.70 13.37
CA GLU A 99 -7.36 18.66 13.50
C GLU A 99 -6.15 18.92 12.58
N PRO A 100 -4.92 18.63 13.02
CA PRO A 100 -3.71 18.84 12.24
C PRO A 100 -3.49 17.85 11.06
N GLY A 101 -4.47 17.00 10.76
CA GLY A 101 -4.35 15.86 9.84
C GLY A 101 -3.77 16.19 8.46
N PRO A 102 -4.22 17.23 7.73
CA PRO A 102 -3.80 17.46 6.35
C PRO A 102 -2.28 17.67 6.18
N ILE A 103 -1.64 18.38 7.10
CA ILE A 103 -0.20 18.63 7.05
C ILE A 103 0.57 17.35 7.41
N LEU A 104 0.14 16.64 8.46
CA LEU A 104 0.76 15.37 8.86
C LEU A 104 0.74 14.35 7.72
N ASN A 105 -0.38 14.23 7.01
CA ASN A 105 -0.51 13.33 5.87
C ASN A 105 0.54 13.60 4.79
N ARG A 106 0.87 14.87 4.53
CA ARG A 106 1.89 15.24 3.54
C ARG A 106 3.31 15.06 4.07
N LEU A 107 3.56 15.38 5.34
CA LEU A 107 4.87 15.18 5.97
C LEU A 107 5.24 13.69 6.03
N ALA A 108 4.25 12.82 6.26
CA ALA A 108 4.45 11.36 6.31
C ALA A 108 4.99 10.77 5.00
N LEU A 109 4.80 11.47 3.86
CA LEU A 109 5.32 11.06 2.56
C LEU A 109 6.83 11.35 2.39
N LEU A 110 7.41 12.21 3.23
CA LEU A 110 8.81 12.63 3.14
C LEU A 110 9.73 11.86 4.08
N GLY A 111 9.26 11.55 5.29
CA GLY A 111 10.02 10.89 6.34
C GLY A 111 9.21 10.79 7.63
N LYS A 112 9.85 10.48 8.75
CA LYS A 112 9.17 10.27 10.03
C LYS A 112 8.42 11.53 10.47
N THR A 113 7.14 11.40 10.83
CA THR A 113 6.35 12.52 11.37
C THR A 113 5.54 12.09 12.59
N GLY A 114 5.03 13.06 13.32
CA GLY A 114 4.28 12.86 14.55
C GLY A 114 4.08 14.15 15.32
N LEU A 115 3.28 14.08 16.37
CA LEU A 115 2.98 15.21 17.25
C LEU A 115 4.00 15.31 18.38
N ILE A 116 4.53 16.50 18.62
CA ILE A 116 5.28 16.83 19.84
C ILE A 116 4.37 17.69 20.72
N LEU A 117 3.91 17.12 21.83
CA LEU A 117 3.16 17.85 22.84
C LEU A 117 4.12 18.66 23.72
N CYS A 118 3.88 19.96 23.83
CA CYS A 118 4.67 20.86 24.66
C CYS A 118 3.79 21.97 25.28
N ASP A 119 4.31 22.65 26.31
CA ASP A 119 3.60 23.78 26.91
C ASP A 119 3.81 25.05 26.09
N SER A 120 4.99 25.20 25.51
CA SER A 120 5.35 26.26 24.55
C SER A 120 6.33 25.74 23.50
N VAL A 121 6.37 26.40 22.34
CA VAL A 121 7.27 26.04 21.23
C VAL A 121 8.75 26.05 21.66
N GLN A 122 9.13 26.91 22.61
CA GLN A 122 10.48 27.01 23.17
C GLN A 122 10.86 25.78 24.00
N SER A 123 9.88 25.10 24.60
CA SER A 123 10.10 23.88 25.40
C SER A 123 10.08 22.59 24.56
N ALA A 124 9.78 22.68 23.26
CA ALA A 124 9.64 21.52 22.39
C ALA A 124 10.98 20.78 22.23
N ARG A 125 11.00 19.50 22.59
CA ARG A 125 12.17 18.62 22.41
C ARG A 125 12.06 17.92 21.06
N LEU A 126 12.88 18.36 20.11
CA LEU A 126 12.90 17.80 18.76
C LEU A 126 13.71 16.49 18.72
N PRO A 127 13.28 15.48 17.95
CA PRO A 127 14.11 14.35 17.58
C PRO A 127 15.46 14.79 16.99
N GLN A 128 16.52 14.02 17.23
CA GLN A 128 17.89 14.35 16.79
C GLN A 128 17.98 14.63 15.28
N ASN A 129 17.29 13.84 14.47
CA ASN A 129 17.29 13.94 13.00
C ASN A 129 16.18 14.84 12.46
N THR A 130 15.67 15.79 13.25
CA THR A 130 14.70 16.77 12.77
C THR A 130 15.34 17.68 11.74
N VAL A 131 14.84 17.58 10.50
CA VAL A 131 15.18 18.45 9.37
C VAL A 131 14.44 19.77 9.51
N GLN A 132 13.12 19.69 9.71
CA GLN A 132 12.25 20.84 9.88
C GLN A 132 11.05 20.44 10.73
N ALA A 133 10.77 21.20 11.78
CA ALA A 133 9.55 21.10 12.57
C ALA A 133 8.59 22.24 12.22
N PHE A 134 7.30 21.99 12.43
CA PHE A 134 6.25 23.00 12.22
C PHE A 134 5.43 23.18 13.50
N SER A 135 5.18 24.42 13.88
CA SER A 135 4.34 24.77 15.02
C SER A 135 2.92 25.06 14.56
N LEU A 136 1.94 24.45 15.23
CA LEU A 136 0.54 24.85 15.11
C LEU A 136 0.21 26.14 15.87
N ASP A 137 1.10 26.60 16.77
CA ASP A 137 1.03 27.95 17.29
C ASP A 137 1.58 28.93 16.25
N GLU A 138 0.67 29.56 15.50
CA GLU A 138 0.99 30.56 14.47
C GLU A 138 1.53 31.87 15.07
N SER A 139 1.34 32.10 16.38
CA SER A 139 1.90 33.27 17.06
C SER A 139 3.37 33.08 17.44
N ALA A 140 3.85 31.83 17.50
CA ALA A 140 5.21 31.53 17.90
C ALA A 140 6.24 32.16 16.94
N LEU A 141 7.31 32.69 17.53
CA LEU A 141 8.46 33.18 16.77
C LEU A 141 9.19 31.99 16.14
N PRO A 142 9.49 32.03 14.83
CA PRO A 142 10.28 30.99 14.19
C PRO A 142 11.64 30.84 14.87
N MET A 143 12.08 29.59 15.05
CA MET A 143 13.41 29.24 15.49
C MET A 143 14.15 28.49 14.38
N SER A 144 15.45 28.27 14.52
CA SER A 144 16.32 27.73 13.44
C SER A 144 15.74 26.52 12.70
N ARG A 145 15.08 25.60 13.41
CA ARG A 145 14.43 24.40 12.84
C ARG A 145 12.91 24.35 13.04
N ILE A 146 12.30 25.42 13.52
CA ILE A 146 10.85 25.47 13.81
C ILE A 146 10.23 26.62 13.03
N ALA A 147 9.35 26.28 12.08
CA ALA A 147 8.58 27.22 11.30
C ALA A 147 7.10 27.15 11.70
N ARG A 148 6.28 28.08 11.20
CA ARG A 148 4.82 27.99 11.38
C ARG A 148 4.23 26.95 10.44
N ALA A 149 3.17 26.27 10.86
CA ALA A 149 2.49 25.25 10.05
C ALA A 149 1.97 25.81 8.72
N SER A 150 1.49 27.06 8.72
CA SER A 150 1.12 27.81 7.50
C SER A 150 2.23 27.87 6.44
N GLN A 151 3.51 27.75 6.84
CA GLN A 151 4.66 27.81 5.94
C GLN A 151 5.08 26.44 5.38
N ALA A 152 4.49 25.34 5.85
CA ALA A 152 4.92 23.98 5.51
C ALA A 152 4.80 23.68 4.01
N LEU A 153 3.69 24.10 3.39
CA LEU A 153 3.42 23.96 1.96
C LEU A 153 4.56 24.52 1.10
N GLY A 154 4.99 25.74 1.37
CA GLY A 154 6.07 26.39 0.62
C GLY A 154 7.45 25.85 0.98
N LYS A 155 7.75 25.67 2.27
CA LYS A 155 9.10 25.28 2.72
C LYS A 155 9.53 23.88 2.29
N LEU A 156 8.59 22.94 2.23
CA LEU A 156 8.86 21.54 1.87
C LEU A 156 8.17 21.12 0.57
N ASN A 157 7.64 22.07 -0.20
CA ASN A 157 6.90 21.80 -1.43
C ASN A 157 5.78 20.75 -1.22
N LEU A 158 5.03 20.83 -0.11
CA LEU A 158 4.00 19.83 0.22
C LEU A 158 2.77 19.90 -0.70
N GLY A 159 2.70 20.91 -1.57
CA GLY A 159 1.72 21.02 -2.65
C GLY A 159 2.05 20.18 -3.89
N ALA A 160 3.23 19.54 -3.94
CA ALA A 160 3.60 18.67 -5.05
C ALA A 160 2.61 17.50 -5.24
N SER A 161 2.61 16.93 -6.45
CA SER A 161 1.92 15.68 -6.77
C SER A 161 2.82 14.45 -6.59
N LEU A 162 4.14 14.62 -6.72
CA LEU A 162 5.13 13.56 -6.59
C LEU A 162 5.89 13.67 -5.27
N PHE A 163 5.82 12.62 -4.47
CA PHE A 163 6.59 12.48 -3.23
C PHE A 163 7.47 11.26 -3.30
N ARG A 164 8.70 11.42 -2.79
CA ARG A 164 9.62 10.34 -2.55
C ARG A 164 10.13 10.49 -1.13
N ASN A 165 10.06 9.41 -0.35
CA ASN A 165 10.57 9.46 1.02
C ASN A 165 12.10 9.54 1.02
N ASP A 166 12.66 9.90 2.17
CA ASP A 166 14.10 10.08 2.36
C ASP A 166 14.96 8.83 2.06
N THR A 167 14.43 7.61 2.24
CA THR A 167 15.12 6.36 1.88
C THR A 167 15.17 6.11 0.38
N GLY A 168 14.30 6.78 -0.38
CA GLY A 168 14.10 6.59 -1.81
C GLY A 168 13.24 5.38 -2.18
N GLU A 169 12.84 4.56 -1.20
CA GLU A 169 12.15 3.28 -1.44
C GLU A 169 10.66 3.45 -1.70
N LEU A 170 10.05 4.54 -1.24
CA LEU A 170 8.64 4.84 -1.43
C LEU A 170 8.46 6.03 -2.37
N GLU A 171 7.54 5.90 -3.31
CA GLU A 171 7.17 6.99 -4.20
C GLU A 171 5.65 6.99 -4.44
N LEU A 172 5.04 8.15 -4.26
CA LEU A 172 3.62 8.38 -4.51
C LEU A 172 3.49 9.52 -5.52
N ASN A 173 2.75 9.26 -6.60
CA ASN A 173 2.38 10.27 -7.58
C ASN A 173 0.85 10.43 -7.59
N ALA A 174 0.36 11.47 -6.93
CA ALA A 174 -1.07 11.74 -6.78
C ALA A 174 -1.73 12.14 -8.11
N GLU A 175 -0.98 12.77 -9.01
CA GLU A 175 -1.48 13.21 -10.33
C GLU A 175 -1.69 12.00 -11.25
N GLN A 176 -0.71 11.10 -11.30
CA GLN A 176 -0.81 9.85 -12.06
C GLN A 176 -1.66 8.80 -11.34
N GLY A 177 -1.85 8.92 -10.02
CA GLY A 177 -2.49 7.93 -9.17
C GLY A 177 -1.70 6.62 -9.12
N THR A 178 -0.40 6.73 -8.86
CA THR A 178 0.52 5.59 -8.77
C THR A 178 1.27 5.58 -7.45
N PHE A 179 1.57 4.37 -6.97
CA PHE A 179 2.42 4.13 -5.80
C PHE A 179 3.45 3.06 -6.10
N LEU A 180 4.69 3.29 -5.66
CA LEU A 180 5.84 2.40 -5.86
C LEU A 180 6.53 2.11 -4.52
N VAL A 181 6.75 0.84 -4.27
CA VAL A 181 7.73 0.34 -3.29
C VAL A 181 8.87 -0.28 -4.07
N ARG A 182 10.12 0.14 -3.81
CA ARG A 182 11.32 -0.41 -4.44
C ARG A 182 12.41 -0.71 -3.41
N THR A 183 12.47 -1.95 -2.98
CA THR A 183 13.42 -2.43 -1.97
C THR A 183 14.25 -3.58 -2.55
N PRO A 184 15.38 -3.95 -1.94
CA PRO A 184 16.17 -5.09 -2.41
C PRO A 184 15.41 -6.42 -2.44
N ARG A 185 14.37 -6.59 -1.60
CA ARG A 185 13.65 -7.86 -1.43
C ARG A 185 12.24 -7.85 -1.98
N SER A 186 11.63 -6.68 -2.15
CA SER A 186 10.27 -6.51 -2.64
C SER A 186 10.13 -5.25 -3.50
N GLU A 187 9.48 -5.40 -4.64
CA GLU A 187 8.95 -4.28 -5.41
C GLU A 187 7.44 -4.40 -5.55
N ALA A 188 6.74 -3.28 -5.42
CA ALA A 188 5.30 -3.25 -5.50
C ALA A 188 4.78 -2.00 -6.19
N PHE A 189 3.65 -2.15 -6.87
CA PHE A 189 3.12 -1.17 -7.81
C PHE A 189 1.62 -1.06 -7.61
N VAL A 190 1.11 0.16 -7.46
CA VAL A 190 -0.32 0.46 -7.54
C VAL A 190 -0.54 1.28 -8.79
N LEU A 191 -1.45 0.83 -9.66
CA LEU A 191 -1.61 1.33 -11.02
C LEU A 191 -3.08 1.43 -11.40
N LYS A 192 -3.44 2.56 -12.02
CA LYS A 192 -4.67 2.66 -12.82
C LYS A 192 -4.55 1.86 -14.11
N GLU A 193 -5.70 1.49 -14.68
CA GLU A 193 -5.74 0.84 -16.00
C GLU A 193 -4.99 1.69 -17.04
N GLY A 194 -4.19 1.03 -17.89
CA GLY A 194 -3.37 1.64 -18.93
C GLY A 194 -2.03 2.21 -18.46
N ALA A 195 -1.86 2.42 -17.14
CA ALA A 195 -0.64 2.97 -16.58
C ALA A 195 0.49 1.93 -16.55
N GLY A 196 1.74 2.42 -16.51
CA GLY A 196 2.91 1.60 -16.28
C GLY A 196 3.92 2.31 -15.39
N LEU A 197 4.65 1.54 -14.61
CA LEU A 197 5.62 2.04 -13.62
C LEU A 197 6.82 1.11 -13.54
N SER A 198 7.99 1.68 -13.28
CA SER A 198 9.26 0.95 -13.24
C SER A 198 9.90 1.10 -11.86
N GLY A 199 10.17 -0.03 -11.22
CA GLY A 199 11.09 -0.13 -10.10
C GLY A 199 12.52 -0.35 -10.60
N THR A 200 13.38 -0.85 -9.72
CA THR A 200 14.75 -1.22 -10.02
C THR A 200 14.83 -2.61 -10.66
N PHE A 201 14.06 -3.58 -10.15
CA PHE A 201 14.04 -4.97 -10.60
C PHE A 201 12.90 -5.26 -11.57
N ALA A 202 11.72 -4.68 -11.37
CA ALA A 202 10.53 -4.97 -12.14
C ALA A 202 9.94 -3.72 -12.80
N LYS A 203 9.33 -3.90 -13.97
CA LYS A 203 8.46 -2.94 -14.62
C LYS A 203 7.09 -3.56 -14.79
N VAL A 204 6.04 -2.83 -14.44
CA VAL A 204 4.66 -3.32 -14.53
C VAL A 204 3.85 -2.40 -15.42
N ARG A 205 2.97 -2.99 -16.23
CA ARG A 205 1.89 -2.31 -16.96
C ARG A 205 0.56 -2.94 -16.56
N ALA A 206 -0.40 -2.12 -16.17
CA ALA A 206 -1.78 -2.54 -15.90
C ALA A 206 -2.55 -2.52 -17.23
N ASP A 207 -2.60 -3.65 -17.93
CA ASP A 207 -3.23 -3.74 -19.25
C ASP A 207 -4.76 -3.70 -19.18
N LYS A 208 -5.34 -4.15 -18.07
CA LYS A 208 -6.78 -4.11 -17.81
C LYS A 208 -7.08 -4.01 -16.31
N SER A 209 -8.00 -3.10 -15.98
CA SER A 209 -8.39 -2.70 -14.64
C SER A 209 -7.27 -2.06 -13.82
N PHE A 210 -7.68 -1.34 -12.78
CA PHE A 210 -6.80 -1.00 -11.67
C PHE A 210 -6.20 -2.26 -11.04
N CYS A 211 -4.94 -2.21 -10.62
CA CYS A 211 -4.33 -3.29 -9.87
C CYS A 211 -3.23 -2.85 -8.89
N SER A 212 -3.05 -3.68 -7.87
CA SER A 212 -1.86 -3.72 -7.01
C SER A 212 -1.05 -4.96 -7.34
N VAL A 213 0.23 -4.78 -7.67
CA VAL A 213 1.16 -5.85 -8.04
C VAL A 213 2.31 -5.90 -7.06
N LEU A 214 2.68 -7.11 -6.60
CA LEU A 214 3.85 -7.35 -5.77
C LEU A 214 4.79 -8.33 -6.49
N CYS A 215 6.09 -8.08 -6.42
CA CYS A 215 7.15 -9.04 -6.68
C CYS A 215 8.06 -9.10 -5.45
N SER A 216 8.06 -10.22 -4.73
CA SER A 216 8.84 -10.39 -3.50
C SER A 216 9.69 -11.65 -3.55
N ALA A 217 10.96 -11.54 -3.17
CA ALA A 217 11.83 -12.68 -2.92
C ALA A 217 11.39 -13.43 -1.64
N MET A 218 11.38 -14.76 -1.70
CA MET A 218 10.84 -15.63 -0.63
C MET A 218 11.89 -16.57 -0.02
N ASP A 219 13.17 -16.30 -0.25
CA ASP A 219 14.31 -17.12 0.19
C ASP A 219 15.43 -16.31 0.87
N SER A 220 15.08 -15.13 1.41
CA SER A 220 15.98 -14.20 2.10
C SER A 220 17.11 -13.60 1.26
N ARG A 221 17.07 -13.77 -0.07
CA ARG A 221 17.99 -13.12 -1.00
C ARG A 221 17.39 -11.84 -1.58
N PRO A 222 18.21 -10.93 -2.11
CA PRO A 222 17.73 -9.86 -2.96
C PRO A 222 16.98 -10.42 -4.19
N LEU A 223 16.08 -9.60 -4.75
CA LEU A 223 15.30 -9.94 -5.95
C LEU A 223 16.19 -10.35 -7.13
N THR A 224 17.39 -9.79 -7.25
CA THR A 224 18.36 -10.10 -8.31
C THR A 224 18.94 -11.51 -8.20
N GLU A 225 18.89 -12.15 -7.03
CA GLU A 225 19.56 -13.42 -6.72
C GLU A 225 18.63 -14.53 -6.23
N SER A 226 17.38 -14.18 -5.90
CA SER A 226 16.38 -15.10 -5.37
C SER A 226 16.10 -16.30 -6.29
N ASN A 227 15.89 -17.46 -5.69
CA ASN A 227 15.44 -18.67 -6.37
C ASN A 227 13.92 -18.88 -6.24
N ARG A 228 13.22 -18.02 -5.49
CA ARG A 228 11.78 -18.15 -5.25
C ARG A 228 11.13 -16.79 -5.08
N TYR A 229 10.11 -16.52 -5.88
CA TYR A 229 9.35 -15.28 -5.83
C TYR A 229 7.87 -15.55 -5.57
N LEU A 230 7.27 -14.68 -4.77
CA LEU A 230 5.83 -14.48 -4.72
C LEU A 230 5.49 -13.31 -5.64
N LEU A 231 4.60 -13.55 -6.61
CA LEU A 231 3.97 -12.50 -7.39
C LEU A 231 2.51 -12.38 -6.95
N LEU A 232 2.05 -11.17 -6.67
CA LEU A 232 0.62 -10.88 -6.49
C LEU A 232 0.15 -9.98 -7.62
N HIS A 233 -1.07 -10.22 -8.10
CA HIS A 233 -1.79 -9.36 -9.04
C HIS A 233 -3.22 -9.24 -8.54
N LEU A 234 -3.48 -8.15 -7.82
CA LEU A 234 -4.71 -7.93 -7.07
C LEU A 234 -5.52 -6.82 -7.73
N THR A 235 -6.80 -7.08 -7.97
CA THR A 235 -7.76 -6.10 -8.50
C THR A 235 -8.78 -5.74 -7.42
N GLN A 236 -10.06 -6.04 -7.63
CA GLN A 236 -11.15 -5.74 -6.72
C GLN A 236 -11.98 -7.00 -6.49
N THR A 237 -12.46 -7.19 -5.26
CA THR A 237 -13.54 -8.14 -4.94
C THR A 237 -14.83 -7.37 -4.64
N THR A 238 -15.98 -7.87 -5.10
CA THR A 238 -17.31 -7.33 -4.75
C THR A 238 -18.28 -8.45 -4.43
N ASN A 239 -19.36 -8.17 -3.69
CA ASN A 239 -20.46 -9.12 -3.58
C ASN A 239 -21.23 -9.19 -4.91
N ALA A 240 -21.70 -10.38 -5.27
CA ALA A 240 -22.58 -10.54 -6.41
C ALA A 240 -23.91 -9.81 -6.15
N GLY A 241 -24.36 -9.02 -7.14
CA GLY A 241 -25.62 -8.30 -7.08
C GLY A 241 -25.60 -6.96 -6.34
N MET A 242 -24.43 -6.45 -5.93
CA MET A 242 -24.34 -5.06 -5.44
C MET A 242 -24.86 -4.09 -6.51
N GLU A 243 -25.65 -3.11 -6.09
CA GLU A 243 -26.16 -2.05 -6.97
C GLU A 243 -25.61 -0.70 -6.52
N PHE A 244 -25.10 0.05 -7.49
CA PHE A 244 -24.61 1.40 -7.32
C PHE A 244 -25.46 2.35 -8.13
N ARG A 245 -25.70 3.54 -7.60
CA ARG A 245 -26.49 4.59 -8.26
C ARG A 245 -25.76 5.15 -9.49
N SER A 246 -24.43 5.15 -9.44
CA SER A 246 -23.55 5.73 -10.45
C SER A 246 -22.58 4.69 -11.01
N GLN A 247 -22.15 4.91 -12.26
CA GLN A 247 -21.23 3.99 -12.96
C GLN A 247 -19.84 3.94 -12.33
N ASP A 248 -19.42 5.01 -11.68
CA ASP A 248 -18.16 5.10 -10.93
C ASP A 248 -18.21 4.39 -9.57
N ALA A 249 -19.36 3.79 -9.21
CA ALA A 249 -19.59 3.04 -7.99
C ALA A 249 -19.32 3.83 -6.69
N THR A 250 -19.49 5.15 -6.71
CA THR A 250 -19.26 6.02 -5.54
C THR A 250 -20.43 6.06 -4.56
N VAL A 251 -21.66 5.80 -5.04
CA VAL A 251 -22.86 5.76 -4.20
C VAL A 251 -23.50 4.37 -4.26
N LEU A 252 -23.43 3.65 -3.15
CA LEU A 252 -24.05 2.34 -3.00
C LEU A 252 -25.55 2.48 -2.71
N ASP A 253 -26.38 1.86 -3.56
CA ASP A 253 -27.83 1.79 -3.33
C ASP A 253 -28.21 0.50 -2.59
N LYS A 254 -27.62 -0.64 -2.94
CA LYS A 254 -27.90 -1.94 -2.28
C LYS A 254 -26.65 -2.77 -2.05
N TRP A 255 -26.44 -3.16 -0.80
CA TRP A 255 -25.30 -3.97 -0.37
C TRP A 255 -25.39 -5.45 -0.78
N ARG A 256 -26.61 -6.01 -0.81
CA ARG A 256 -26.92 -7.46 -0.91
C ARG A 256 -26.20 -8.33 0.12
N THR A 257 -26.96 -8.85 1.09
CA THR A 257 -26.42 -9.61 2.24
C THR A 257 -26.89 -11.07 2.33
N GLY A 258 -27.66 -11.55 1.34
CA GLY A 258 -28.23 -12.91 1.36
C GLY A 258 -27.48 -13.97 0.54
N ASN A 259 -26.53 -13.58 -0.31
CA ASN A 259 -25.68 -14.48 -1.10
C ASN A 259 -24.21 -14.14 -0.83
N ALA A 260 -23.41 -15.13 -0.45
CA ALA A 260 -21.98 -14.98 -0.19
C ALA A 260 -21.10 -15.13 -1.46
N GLN A 261 -21.70 -15.23 -2.63
CA GLN A 261 -20.96 -15.27 -3.88
C GLN A 261 -20.22 -13.95 -4.11
N LEU A 262 -18.90 -14.08 -4.32
CA LEU A 262 -18.02 -12.96 -4.62
C LEU A 262 -17.71 -12.91 -6.12
N LEU A 263 -17.52 -11.71 -6.63
CA LEU A 263 -17.01 -11.43 -7.97
C LEU A 263 -15.63 -10.81 -7.85
N ILE A 264 -14.71 -11.27 -8.68
CA ILE A 264 -13.38 -10.66 -8.82
C ILE A 264 -13.33 -9.92 -10.14
N ARG A 265 -12.92 -8.65 -10.07
CA ARG A 265 -12.77 -7.82 -11.25
C ARG A 265 -11.69 -8.40 -12.15
N ARG A 266 -12.06 -8.69 -13.40
CA ARG A 266 -11.12 -9.23 -14.38
C ARG A 266 -10.01 -8.23 -14.66
N GLY A 267 -8.77 -8.60 -14.34
CA GLY A 267 -7.58 -7.80 -14.60
C GLY A 267 -6.57 -8.53 -15.45
N GLU A 268 -5.75 -7.76 -16.15
CA GLU A 268 -4.60 -8.23 -16.90
C GLU A 268 -3.44 -7.26 -16.66
N ALA A 269 -2.26 -7.79 -16.38
CA ALA A 269 -1.05 -6.99 -16.20
C ALA A 269 0.16 -7.71 -16.77
N THR A 270 1.09 -6.94 -17.29
CA THR A 270 2.37 -7.44 -17.78
C THR A 270 3.47 -6.98 -16.82
N ILE A 271 4.21 -7.94 -16.27
CA ILE A 271 5.40 -7.66 -15.45
C ILE A 271 6.65 -8.11 -16.22
N THR A 272 7.61 -7.20 -16.34
CA THR A 272 8.94 -7.45 -16.88
C THR A 272 9.95 -7.41 -15.75
N LEU A 273 10.66 -8.51 -15.52
CA LEU A 273 11.71 -8.65 -14.53
C LEU A 273 13.06 -8.46 -15.20
N ASN A 274 13.93 -7.65 -14.60
CA ASN A 274 15.29 -7.36 -15.05
C ASN A 274 16.25 -8.52 -14.71
N ARG A 275 15.88 -9.74 -15.09
CA ARG A 275 16.66 -10.96 -14.94
C ARG A 275 16.21 -12.03 -15.93
N ASP A 276 17.16 -12.81 -16.44
CA ASP A 276 16.88 -14.04 -17.19
C ASP A 276 16.46 -15.14 -16.21
N LEU A 277 15.22 -15.61 -16.34
CA LEU A 277 14.64 -16.65 -15.50
C LEU A 277 14.29 -17.91 -16.31
N SER A 278 14.95 -18.17 -17.44
CA SER A 278 14.76 -19.39 -18.27
C SER A 278 14.89 -20.71 -17.47
N GLY A 279 15.70 -20.70 -16.41
CA GLY A 279 15.85 -21.78 -15.43
C GLY A 279 14.73 -21.90 -14.38
N PHE A 280 13.63 -21.17 -14.50
CA PHE A 280 12.53 -21.13 -13.53
C PHE A 280 11.23 -21.71 -14.11
N ARG A 281 10.26 -21.95 -13.23
CA ARG A 281 8.88 -22.31 -13.56
C ARG A 281 7.93 -21.35 -12.86
N LEU A 282 6.86 -20.97 -13.56
CA LEU A 282 5.81 -20.08 -13.06
C LEU A 282 4.54 -20.88 -12.82
N TYR A 283 4.01 -20.82 -11.60
CA TYR A 283 2.78 -21.50 -11.22
C TYR A 283 1.70 -20.50 -10.84
N ALA A 284 0.49 -20.65 -11.39
CA ALA A 284 -0.69 -20.00 -10.82
C ALA A 284 -1.07 -20.68 -9.51
N LEU A 285 -1.47 -19.87 -8.54
CA LEU A 285 -1.94 -20.34 -7.25
C LEU A 285 -3.44 -20.05 -7.10
N ASN A 286 -4.17 -20.94 -6.44
CA ASN A 286 -5.48 -20.58 -5.92
C ASN A 286 -5.35 -19.64 -4.71
N LEU A 287 -6.48 -19.15 -4.20
CA LEU A 287 -6.51 -18.22 -3.06
C LEU A 287 -6.00 -18.82 -1.74
N ALA A 288 -5.83 -20.15 -1.67
CA ALA A 288 -5.22 -20.86 -0.54
C ALA A 288 -3.71 -21.11 -0.72
N GLY A 289 -3.11 -20.66 -1.83
CA GLY A 289 -1.69 -20.82 -2.13
C GLY A 289 -1.30 -22.16 -2.77
N LYS A 290 -2.26 -23.03 -3.12
CA LYS A 290 -1.98 -24.28 -3.84
C LYS A 290 -1.74 -24.00 -5.31
N ARG A 291 -0.67 -24.60 -5.88
CA ARG A 291 -0.41 -24.61 -7.33
C ARG A 291 -1.60 -25.25 -8.08
N ILE A 292 -2.11 -24.55 -9.09
CA ILE A 292 -3.23 -25.03 -9.92
C ILE A 292 -2.85 -25.22 -11.40
N GLY A 293 -1.65 -24.82 -11.79
CA GLY A 293 -1.07 -25.10 -13.10
C GLY A 293 0.17 -24.26 -13.37
N GLU A 294 0.97 -24.71 -14.34
CA GLU A 294 2.15 -24.01 -14.82
C GLU A 294 1.76 -23.05 -15.96
N LEU A 295 2.40 -21.88 -16.00
CA LEU A 295 2.20 -20.88 -17.04
C LEU A 295 3.52 -20.62 -17.79
N PRO A 296 3.44 -20.39 -19.11
CA PRO A 296 4.60 -19.96 -19.86
C PRO A 296 4.95 -18.50 -19.52
N PHE A 297 6.22 -18.17 -19.70
CA PHE A 297 6.72 -16.79 -19.73
C PHE A 297 7.78 -16.67 -20.81
N LYS A 298 8.09 -15.43 -21.21
CA LYS A 298 9.08 -15.16 -22.24
C LYS A 298 10.35 -14.62 -21.61
N THR A 299 11.49 -14.96 -22.17
CA THR A 299 12.77 -14.37 -21.78
C THR A 299 13.48 -13.87 -23.04
N ALA A 300 13.94 -12.64 -23.03
CA ALA A 300 14.66 -12.00 -24.12
C ALA A 300 15.56 -10.89 -23.57
N ASN A 301 16.76 -10.72 -24.15
CA ASN A 301 17.70 -9.65 -23.79
C ASN A 301 17.99 -9.56 -22.28
N GLY A 302 18.14 -10.72 -21.62
CA GLY A 302 18.41 -10.79 -20.17
C GLY A 302 17.25 -10.41 -19.26
N LYS A 303 16.02 -10.32 -19.79
CA LYS A 303 14.80 -9.97 -19.05
C LYS A 303 13.72 -11.03 -19.24
N THR A 304 12.87 -11.19 -18.23
CA THR A 304 11.74 -12.12 -18.26
C THR A 304 10.41 -11.36 -18.22
N GLU A 305 9.51 -11.63 -19.17
CA GLU A 305 8.17 -11.06 -19.27
C GLU A 305 7.12 -12.10 -18.90
N ILE A 306 6.24 -11.74 -17.96
CA ILE A 306 5.15 -12.57 -17.46
C ILE A 306 3.84 -11.81 -17.66
N ARG A 307 2.85 -12.48 -18.27
CA ARG A 307 1.47 -11.98 -18.36
C ARG A 307 0.64 -12.56 -17.23
N MET A 308 0.21 -11.71 -16.33
CA MET A 308 -0.65 -12.05 -15.20
C MET A 308 -2.10 -11.74 -15.55
N LYS A 309 -3.00 -12.65 -15.22
CA LYS A 309 -4.45 -12.55 -15.43
C LYS A 309 -5.18 -13.04 -14.20
N THR A 310 -6.30 -12.41 -13.85
CA THR A 310 -7.07 -12.79 -12.67
C THR A 310 -7.83 -14.13 -12.82
N ASP A 311 -7.66 -14.82 -13.95
CA ASP A 311 -8.24 -16.12 -14.25
C ASP A 311 -7.22 -17.07 -14.89
N PHE A 312 -7.42 -18.37 -14.68
CA PHE A 312 -6.70 -19.45 -15.32
C PHE A 312 -7.56 -20.71 -15.34
N ASN A 313 -7.89 -21.23 -16.53
CA ASN A 313 -8.70 -22.43 -16.73
C ASN A 313 -10.02 -22.42 -15.93
N GLY A 314 -10.75 -21.31 -15.98
CA GLY A 314 -12.04 -21.14 -15.28
C GLY A 314 -11.92 -20.97 -13.76
N LYS A 315 -10.71 -20.85 -13.21
CA LYS A 315 -10.45 -20.58 -11.79
C LYS A 315 -9.92 -19.17 -11.60
N VAL A 316 -10.26 -18.57 -10.47
CA VAL A 316 -9.67 -17.31 -10.01
C VAL A 316 -8.19 -17.49 -9.71
N VAL A 317 -7.39 -16.51 -10.12
CA VAL A 317 -5.97 -16.39 -9.77
C VAL A 317 -5.68 -14.98 -9.32
N ALA A 318 -4.90 -14.84 -8.25
CA ALA A 318 -4.43 -13.54 -7.76
C ALA A 318 -2.96 -13.60 -7.28
N ALA A 319 -2.38 -14.80 -7.27
CA ALA A 319 -1.03 -15.05 -6.82
C ALA A 319 -0.34 -16.07 -7.74
N TYR A 320 0.96 -15.89 -7.90
CA TYR A 320 1.82 -16.79 -8.65
C TYR A 320 3.08 -17.08 -7.87
N GLU A 321 3.62 -18.28 -8.07
CA GLU A 321 4.93 -18.66 -7.58
C GLU A 321 5.87 -18.82 -8.76
N LEU A 322 6.99 -18.09 -8.74
CA LEU A 322 8.08 -18.25 -9.69
C LEU A 322 9.27 -18.86 -8.96
N ILE A 323 9.66 -20.07 -9.35
CA ILE A 323 10.65 -20.85 -8.60
C ILE A 323 11.68 -21.50 -9.53
N ARG A 324 12.93 -21.55 -9.09
CA ARG A 324 14.01 -22.19 -9.84
C ARG A 324 13.73 -23.70 -10.01
N LYS A 325 14.06 -24.22 -11.19
CA LYS A 325 14.03 -25.66 -11.50
C LYS A 325 15.03 -26.43 -10.67
#